data_AF-A0A392VSI0-F1
#
_entry.id   AF-A0A392VSI0-F1
#
_cell.length_a   1.000
_cell.length_b   1.000
_cell.length_c   1.000
_cell.angle_alpha   90.00
_cell.angle_beta   90.00
_cell.angle_gamma   90.00
#
_symmetry.space_group_name_H-M   'P 1'
#
loop_
_entity.id
_entity.type
_entity.pdbx_description
1 polymer ?
#
loop_
_entity_poly.entity_id
_entity_poly.type
_entity_poly.pdbx_seq_one_letter_code
_entity_poly.pdbx_strand_id
1 'polypeptide(L)' 'IQVGLVTELGQKTEEVARLTDERKKLQEELRALQLSMTPVEGEPEAAHGLTTRTELVEKIRVMGQDVLD' A
#
# COMPACT_ATOMS: atom_id res chain seq x y z
N ILE A 1 45.38 2.81 10.22
CA ILE A 1 44.14 3.47 10.70
C ILE A 1 43.45 4.20 9.55
N GLN A 2 44.11 5.13 8.86
CA GLN A 2 43.46 5.96 7.81
C GLN A 2 42.96 5.19 6.58
N VAL A 3 43.68 4.18 6.11
CA VAL A 3 43.28 3.37 4.93
C VAL A 3 42.04 2.53 5.20
N GLY A 4 41.89 1.95 6.41
CA GLY A 4 40.72 1.15 6.77
C GLY A 4 39.43 1.96 6.79
N LEU A 5 39.48 3.18 7.35
CA LEU A 5 38.35 4.11 7.35
C LEU A 5 37.92 4.50 5.93
N VAL A 6 38.86 4.69 5.00
CA VAL A 6 38.54 5.04 3.60
C VAL A 6 37.82 3.87 2.90
N THR A 7 38.26 2.63 3.13
CA THR A 7 37.59 1.44 2.57
C THR A 7 36.17 1.27 3.12
N GLU A 8 35.99 1.41 4.43
CA GLU A 8 34.67 1.32 5.07
C GLU A 8 33.71 2.42 4.58
N LEU A 9 34.20 3.65 4.40
CA LEU A 9 33.42 4.75 3.84
C LEU A 9 33.00 4.49 2.39
N GLY A 10 33.87 3.89 1.58
CA GLY A 10 33.55 3.48 0.21
C GLY A 10 32.40 2.47 0.19
N GLN A 11 32.52 1.39 0.95
CA GLN A 11 31.48 0.36 1.06
C GLN A 11 30.14 0.92 1.54
N LYS A 12 30.17 1.80 2.55
CA LYS A 12 28.95 2.44 3.05
C LYS A 12 28.31 3.35 2.00
N THR A 13 29.12 4.01 1.17
CA THR A 13 28.62 4.86 0.08
C THR A 13 27.91 4.01 -0.99
N GLU A 14 28.48 2.86 -1.35
CA GLU A 14 27.84 1.91 -2.28
C GLU A 14 26.54 1.35 -1.73
N GLU A 15 26.51 0.97 -0.45
CA GLU A 15 25.28 0.46 0.19
C GLU A 15 24.19 1.54 0.27
N VAL A 16 24.55 2.80 0.55
CA VAL A 16 23.60 3.92 0.51
C VAL A 16 23.04 4.12 -0.89
N ALA A 17 23.86 4.00 -1.94
CA ALA A 17 23.38 4.09 -3.32
C ALA A 17 22.39 2.97 -3.64
N ARG A 18 22.73 1.71 -3.30
CA ARG A 18 21.86 0.54 -3.48
C ARG A 18 20.52 0.70 -2.77
N LEU A 19 20.54 1.08 -1.49
CA LEU A 19 19.33 1.28 -0.68
C LEU A 19 18.48 2.45 -1.20
N THR A 20 19.12 3.49 -1.75
CA THR A 20 18.41 4.63 -2.35
C THR A 20 17.60 4.20 -3.56
N ASP A 21 18.16 3.35 -4.42
CA ASP A 21 17.46 2.85 -5.60
C ASP A 21 16.38 1.82 -5.25
N GLU A 22 16.66 0.92 -4.29
CA GLU A 22 15.66 -0.01 -3.75
C GLU A 22 14.45 0.75 -3.16
N ARG A 23 14.70 1.82 -2.39
CA ARG A 23 13.64 2.68 -1.85
C ARG A 23 12.81 3.33 -2.96
N LYS A 24 13.42 3.83 -4.04
CA LYS A 24 12.68 4.42 -5.17
C LYS A 24 11.74 3.40 -5.81
N LYS A 25 12.25 2.19 -6.07
CA LYS A 25 11.46 1.10 -6.62
C LYS A 25 10.26 0.75 -5.73
N LEU A 26 10.49 0.61 -4.43
CA LEU A 26 9.42 0.33 -3.47
C LEU A 26 8.38 1.45 -3.41
N GLN A 27 8.80 2.72 -3.56
CA GLN A 27 7.86 3.85 -3.62
C GLN A 27 6.99 3.82 -4.88
N GLU A 28 7.54 3.40 -6.02
CA GLU A 28 6.78 3.23 -7.28
C GLU A 28 5.79 2.08 -7.17
N GLU A 29 6.21 0.93 -6.64
CA GLU A 29 5.35 -0.23 -6.40
C GLU A 29 4.21 0.10 -5.42
N LEU A 30 4.53 0.82 -4.33
CA LEU A 30 3.51 1.28 -3.38
C LEU A 30 2.50 2.22 -4.03
N ARG A 31 2.93 3.15 -4.88
CA ARG A 31 2.02 4.03 -5.61
C ARG A 31 1.12 3.25 -6.55
N ALA A 32 1.67 2.27 -7.28
CA ALA A 32 0.90 1.42 -8.18
C ALA A 32 -0.15 0.59 -7.41
N LEU A 33 0.23 0.05 -6.25
CA LEU A 33 -0.69 -0.66 -5.36
C LEU A 33 -1.80 0.26 -4.86
N GLN A 34 -1.46 1.47 -4.40
CA GLN A 34 -2.44 2.46 -3.95
C GLN A 34 -3.46 2.81 -5.03
N LEU A 35 -2.99 3.00 -6.27
CA LEU A 35 -3.86 3.22 -7.43
C LEU A 35 -4.74 2.00 -7.74
N SER A 36 -4.24 0.79 -7.52
CA SER A 36 -5.01 -0.45 -7.73
C SER A 36 -6.05 -0.68 -6.64
N MET A 37 -5.82 -0.13 -5.44
CA MET A 37 -6.70 -0.22 -4.29
C MET A 37 -7.70 0.95 -4.20
N THR A 38 -7.67 1.90 -5.14
CA THR A 38 -8.71 2.93 -5.19
C THR A 38 -10.05 2.27 -5.48
N PRO A 39 -11.12 2.63 -4.74
CA PRO A 39 -12.46 2.14 -5.03
C PRO A 39 -12.83 2.34 -6.50
N VAL A 40 -13.62 1.41 -7.03
CA VAL A 40 -14.07 1.48 -8.43
C VAL A 40 -15.09 2.61 -8.56
N GLU A 41 -15.14 3.26 -9.73
CA GLU A 41 -16.16 4.28 -10.00
C GLU A 41 -17.58 3.71 -9.78
N GLY A 42 -18.37 4.39 -8.96
CA GLY A 42 -19.72 3.95 -8.59
C GLY A 42 -19.75 2.89 -7.48
N GLU A 43 -18.61 2.51 -6.90
CA GLU A 43 -18.59 1.72 -5.67
C GLU A 43 -19.20 2.55 -4.51
N PRO A 44 -20.21 2.02 -3.80
CA PRO A 44 -20.82 2.75 -2.70
C PRO A 44 -19.86 2.81 -1.51
N GLU A 45 -19.77 3.94 -0.80
CA GLU A 45 -18.85 4.04 0.36
C GLU A 45 -19.20 3.02 1.45
N ALA A 46 -20.47 2.61 1.49
CA ALA A 46 -20.99 1.53 2.33
C ALA A 46 -20.29 0.17 2.12
N ALA A 47 -19.71 -0.07 0.93
CA ALA A 47 -18.98 -1.29 0.60
C ALA A 47 -17.47 -1.19 0.86
N HIS A 48 -16.95 0.02 1.13
CA HIS A 48 -15.53 0.19 1.42
C HIS A 48 -15.14 -0.60 2.68
N GLY A 49 -14.03 -1.34 2.59
CA GLY A 49 -13.47 -2.08 3.71
C GLY A 49 -14.14 -3.43 4.01
N LEU A 50 -15.11 -3.87 3.20
CA LEU A 50 -15.62 -5.24 3.30
C LEU A 50 -14.55 -6.22 2.80
N THR A 51 -14.14 -7.15 3.65
CA THR A 51 -13.07 -8.13 3.35
C THR A 51 -13.59 -9.56 3.27
N THR A 52 -14.82 -9.80 3.73
CA THR A 52 -15.44 -11.12 3.78
C THR A 52 -16.85 -11.13 3.19
N ARG A 53 -17.29 -12.31 2.73
CA ARG A 53 -18.68 -12.52 2.25
C ARG A 53 -19.72 -12.25 3.34
N THR A 54 -19.41 -12.56 4.59
CA THR A 54 -20.34 -12.37 5.72
C THR A 54 -20.62 -10.87 5.93
N GLU A 55 -19.58 -10.04 5.90
CA GLU A 55 -19.72 -8.58 6.02
C GLU A 55 -20.57 -8.01 4.88
N LEU A 56 -20.37 -8.51 3.65
CA LEU A 56 -21.16 -8.09 2.49
C LEU A 56 -22.65 -8.43 2.64
N VAL A 57 -22.98 -9.67 3.00
CA VAL A 57 -24.37 -10.11 3.16
C VAL A 57 -25.08 -9.30 4.26
N GLU A 58 -24.39 -9.06 5.37
CA GLU A 58 -24.94 -8.25 6.46
C GLU A 58 -25.16 -6.80 6.03
N LYS A 59 -24.22 -6.20 5.30
CA LYS A 59 -24.38 -4.83 4.81
C LYS A 59 -25.56 -4.68 3.85
N ILE A 60 -25.73 -5.64 2.93
CA ILE A 60 -26.87 -5.69 2.01
C ILE A 60 -28.19 -5.81 2.79
N ARG A 61 -28.23 -6.65 3.83
CA ARG A 61 -29.40 -6.83 4.69
C ARG A 61 -29.83 -5.52 5.34
N VAL A 62 -28.88 -4.78 5.93
CA VAL A 62 -29.16 -3.47 6.57
C VAL A 62 -29.67 -2.46 5.54
N MET A 63 -28.98 -2.32 4.41
CA MET A 63 -29.40 -1.37 3.35
C MET A 63 -30.78 -1.70 2.78
N GLY A 64 -31.12 -2.99 2.66
CA GLY A 64 -32.44 -3.41 2.21
C GLY A 64 -33.56 -3.07 3.18
N GLN A 65 -33.27 -3.00 4.48
CA GLN A 65 -34.25 -2.59 5.49
C GLN A 65 -34.57 -1.10 5.38
N ASP A 66 -33.55 -0.25 5.24
CA ASP A 66 -33.70 1.22 5.12
C ASP A 66 -34.54 1.64 3.89
N VAL A 67 -34.64 0.80 2.87
CA VAL A 67 -35.46 1.06 1.65
C VAL A 67 -36.91 0.65 1.83
N LEU A 68 -37.19 -0.28 2.73
CA LEU A 68 -38.53 -0.85 2.96
C LEU A 68 -39.33 -0.08 4.03
N ASP A 69 -38.65 0.73 4.84
CA ASP A 69 -39.24 1.62 5.87
C ASP A 69 -39.55 3.02 5.33
#